data_AF-A0AA96UU13-F1
#
_entry.id   AF-A0AA96UU13-F1
#
_cell.length_a   1.000
_cell.length_b   1.000
_cell.length_c   1.000
_cell.angle_alpha   90.00
_cell.angle_beta   90.00
_cell.angle_gamma   90.00
#
_symmetry.space_group_name_H-M   'P 1'
#
loop_
_entity.id
_entity.type
_entity.pdbx_description
1 polymer ?
#
loop_
_entity_poly.entity_id
_entity_poly.type
_entity_poly.pdbx_seq_one_letter_code
_entity_poly.pdbx_strand_id
1 'polypeptide(L)'
;KKTFYDREKNSPFECGFDPKNLARLPFSLQFFLIAMIFVIFDVELTLLLPTILILKISNIFNFSFTLNLFIIILLLGLFHEQNQGSLNWVK
;
A
#
# COMPACT_ATOMS: atom_id res chain seq x y z
N LYS A 1 26.34 -36.93 -22.26
CA LYS A 1 25.47 -36.16 -21.34
C LYS A 1 24.03 -36.46 -21.70
N LYS A 2 23.37 -37.40 -21.02
CA LYS A 2 21.95 -37.70 -21.31
C LYS A 2 21.13 -36.53 -20.78
N THR A 3 20.48 -35.80 -21.69
CA THR A 3 19.51 -34.75 -21.41
C THR A 3 18.24 -35.42 -20.87
N PHE A 4 18.24 -35.76 -19.59
CA PHE A 4 17.05 -36.28 -18.93
C PHE A 4 16.10 -35.11 -18.66
N TYR A 5 15.23 -34.85 -19.63
CA TYR A 5 13.98 -34.13 -19.41
C TYR A 5 13.08 -35.02 -18.55
N ASP A 6 13.35 -35.02 -17.25
CA ASP A 6 12.56 -35.74 -16.27
C ASP A 6 11.36 -34.87 -15.91
N ARG A 7 10.15 -35.30 -16.28
CA ARG A 7 8.90 -34.53 -16.08
C ARG A 7 8.72 -34.12 -14.61
N GLU A 8 9.11 -35.00 -13.70
CA GLU A 8 9.07 -34.81 -12.24
C GLU A 8 10.03 -33.73 -11.73
N LYS A 9 11.11 -33.42 -12.47
CA LYS A 9 12.00 -32.29 -12.13
C LYS A 9 11.50 -30.95 -12.66
N ASN A 10 10.62 -30.98 -13.65
CA ASN A 10 10.05 -29.80 -14.28
C ASN A 10 8.65 -29.47 -13.73
N SER A 11 8.12 -30.25 -12.79
CA SER A 11 6.86 -29.97 -12.11
C SER A 11 7.06 -28.96 -10.96
N PRO A 12 6.02 -28.17 -10.61
CA PRO A 12 6.09 -27.23 -9.50
C PRO A 12 6.33 -27.94 -8.16
N PHE A 13 7.19 -27.37 -7.32
CA PHE A 13 7.43 -27.91 -5.99
C PHE A 13 6.28 -27.53 -5.04
N GLU A 14 5.52 -28.53 -4.58
CA GLU A 14 4.46 -28.36 -3.56
C GLU A 14 4.72 -29.31 -2.37
N CYS A 15 5.91 -29.20 -1.78
CA CYS A 15 6.37 -30.01 -0.63
C CYS A 15 6.26 -31.54 -0.85
N GLY A 16 6.49 -32.00 -2.08
CA GLY A 16 6.42 -33.42 -2.45
C GLY A 16 5.02 -33.93 -2.82
N PHE A 17 4.02 -33.04 -2.89
CA PHE A 17 2.68 -33.35 -3.38
C PHE A 17 2.47 -32.81 -4.79
N ASP A 18 1.52 -33.41 -5.52
CA ASP A 18 1.03 -32.85 -6.77
C ASP A 18 0.27 -31.55 -6.51
N PRO A 19 0.43 -30.54 -7.37
CA PRO A 19 -0.18 -29.25 -7.14
C PRO A 19 -1.70 -29.34 -7.15
N LYS A 20 -2.34 -28.95 -6.04
CA LYS A 20 -3.82 -29.03 -5.91
C LYS A 20 -4.52 -27.98 -6.75
N ASN A 21 -3.87 -26.83 -6.96
CA ASN A 21 -4.38 -25.70 -7.72
C ASN A 21 -3.29 -25.14 -8.65
N LEU A 22 -3.71 -24.38 -9.67
CA LEU A 22 -2.79 -23.58 -10.48
C LEU A 22 -2.12 -22.53 -9.58
N ALA A 23 -0.81 -22.31 -9.78
CA ALA A 23 -0.04 -21.31 -9.03
C ALA A 23 -0.58 -19.86 -9.19
N ARG A 24 -1.38 -19.62 -10.24
CA ARG A 24 -2.07 -18.34 -10.47
C ARG A 24 -3.43 -18.36 -9.77
N LEU A 25 -3.40 -18.03 -8.49
CA LEU A 25 -4.60 -17.80 -7.69
C LEU A 25 -5.16 -16.39 -7.96
N PRO A 26 -6.49 -16.20 -7.86
CA PRO A 26 -7.08 -14.87 -7.94
C PRO A 26 -6.49 -13.97 -6.86
N PHE A 27 -6.11 -12.75 -7.26
CA PHE A 27 -5.49 -11.76 -6.39
C PHE A 27 -6.50 -11.21 -5.38
N SER A 28 -6.07 -11.05 -4.14
CA SER A 28 -6.87 -10.49 -3.05
C SER A 28 -6.96 -8.98 -3.19
N LEU A 29 -8.16 -8.48 -3.52
CA LEU A 29 -8.46 -7.05 -3.68
C LEU A 29 -8.13 -6.20 -2.45
N GLN A 30 -8.12 -6.79 -1.27
CA GLN A 30 -7.75 -6.10 -0.04
C GLN A 30 -6.30 -5.58 -0.10
N PHE A 31 -5.34 -6.42 -0.50
CA PHE A 31 -3.94 -6.05 -0.59
C PHE A 31 -3.71 -4.97 -1.66
N PHE A 32 -4.52 -4.98 -2.73
CA PHE A 32 -4.53 -3.91 -3.72
C PHE A 32 -4.89 -2.56 -3.11
N LEU A 33 -6.00 -2.52 -2.36
CA LEU A 33 -6.51 -1.28 -1.77
C LEU A 33 -5.52 -0.70 -0.76
N ILE A 34 -4.90 -1.54 0.05
CA ILE A 34 -3.90 -1.09 1.03
C ILE A 34 -2.64 -0.55 0.35
N ALA A 35 -2.19 -1.20 -0.73
CA ALA A 35 -1.07 -0.70 -1.52
C ALA A 35 -1.39 0.66 -2.15
N MET A 36 -2.63 0.85 -2.63
CA MET A 36 -3.08 2.12 -3.17
C MET A 36 -3.11 3.23 -2.11
N ILE A 37 -3.67 2.94 -0.93
CA ILE A 37 -3.70 3.88 0.21
C ILE A 37 -2.28 4.27 0.62
N PHE A 38 -1.35 3.30 0.70
CA PHE A 38 0.04 3.57 1.00
C PHE A 38 0.70 4.52 -0.01
N VAL A 39 0.45 4.33 -1.31
CA VAL A 39 0.99 5.22 -2.36
C VAL A 39 0.42 6.64 -2.23
N ILE A 40 -0.88 6.78 -1.96
CA ILE A 40 -1.49 8.10 -1.76
C ILE A 40 -0.88 8.79 -0.54
N PHE A 41 -0.78 8.08 0.58
CA PHE A 41 -0.21 8.61 1.82
C PHE A 41 1.27 9.01 1.66
N ASP A 42 2.06 8.27 0.88
CA ASP A 42 3.47 8.61 0.59
C ASP A 42 3.58 9.92 -0.19
N VAL A 43 2.69 10.14 -1.18
CA VAL A 43 2.61 11.41 -1.91
C VAL A 43 2.22 12.56 -0.99
N GLU A 44 1.25 12.36 -0.10
CA GLU A 44 0.83 13.38 0.86
C GLU A 44 1.93 13.72 1.87
N LEU A 45 2.69 12.73 2.33
CA LEU A 45 3.84 12.93 3.22
C LEU A 45 4.97 13.69 2.53
N THR A 46 5.18 13.43 1.24
CA THR A 46 6.14 14.16 0.40
C THR A 46 5.76 15.64 0.29
N LEU A 47 4.46 15.97 0.23
CA LEU A 47 3.96 17.34 0.25
C LEU A 47 4.11 18.01 1.63
N LEU A 48 4.05 17.24 2.71
CA LEU A 48 4.23 17.75 4.08
C LEU A 48 5.69 18.12 4.38
N LEU A 49 6.67 17.35 3.90
CA LEU A 49 8.11 17.57 4.15
C LEU A 49 8.63 19.01 3.93
N PRO A 50 8.36 19.69 2.79
CA PRO A 50 8.87 21.04 2.54
C PRO A 50 8.30 22.10 3.49
N THR A 51 7.19 21.84 4.17
CA THR A 51 6.59 22.79 5.11
C THR A 51 7.52 23.12 6.28
N ILE A 52 8.38 22.16 6.68
CA ILE A 52 9.39 22.35 7.74
C ILE A 52 10.42 23.42 7.36
N LEU A 53 10.76 23.53 6.07
CA LEU A 53 11.68 24.54 5.56
C LEU A 53 11.00 25.91 5.47
N ILE A 54 9.73 25.93 5.06
CA ILE A 54 8.94 27.16 4.85
C ILE A 54 8.60 27.86 6.18
N LEU A 55 8.60 27.13 7.31
CA LEU A 55 8.45 27.68 8.67
C LEU A 55 9.35 28.88 8.96
N LYS A 56 10.58 28.88 8.43
CA LYS A 56 11.58 29.91 8.75
C LYS A 56 11.40 31.21 7.95
N ILE A 57 10.64 31.16 6.85
CA ILE A 57 10.56 32.26 5.87
C ILE A 57 9.16 32.89 5.86
N SER A 58 8.14 32.10 6.17
CA SER A 58 6.73 32.51 6.05
C SER A 58 6.17 33.09 7.34
N ASN A 59 5.06 33.83 7.22
CA ASN A 59 4.31 34.31 8.37
C ASN A 59 3.69 33.12 9.12
N ILE A 60 3.98 33.01 10.42
CA ILE A 60 3.57 31.89 11.27
C ILE A 60 2.05 31.66 11.27
N PHE A 61 1.25 32.73 11.14
CA PHE A 61 -0.21 32.65 11.20
C PHE A 61 -0.81 32.03 9.93
N ASN A 62 -0.30 32.41 8.75
CA ASN A 62 -0.73 31.84 7.48
C ASN A 62 -0.21 30.40 7.32
N PHE A 63 1.01 30.15 7.78
CA PHE A 63 1.61 28.83 7.79
C PHE A 63 0.83 27.85 8.69
N SER A 64 0.48 28.25 9.91
CA SER A 64 -0.29 27.40 10.81
C SER A 64 -1.69 27.11 10.27
N PHE A 65 -2.34 28.09 9.64
CA PHE A 65 -3.65 27.89 9.02
C PHE A 65 -3.59 26.87 7.87
N THR A 66 -2.64 27.03 6.96
CA THR A 66 -2.46 26.12 5.81
C THR A 66 -2.11 24.70 6.24
N LEU A 67 -1.22 24.53 7.22
CA LEU A 67 -0.91 23.22 7.80
C LEU A 67 -2.12 22.57 8.46
N ASN A 68 -2.88 23.31 9.27
CA ASN A 68 -4.07 22.75 9.92
C ASN A 68 -5.10 22.28 8.88
N LEU A 69 -5.31 23.06 7.82
CA LEU A 69 -6.22 22.69 6.74
C LEU A 69 -5.74 21.40 6.04
N PHE A 70 -4.45 21.28 5.77
CA PHE A 70 -3.85 20.07 5.18
C PHE A 70 -4.03 18.83 6.07
N ILE A 71 -3.76 18.95 7.38
CA ILE A 71 -3.94 17.86 8.35
C ILE A 71 -5.40 17.45 8.48
N ILE A 72 -6.35 18.39 8.44
CA ILE A 72 -7.79 18.07 8.48
C ILE A 72 -8.20 17.24 7.27
N ILE A 73 -7.72 17.58 6.08
CA ILE A 73 -8.02 16.82 4.85
C ILE A 73 -7.49 15.39 4.96
N LEU A 74 -6.25 15.22 5.42
CA LEU A 74 -5.64 13.91 5.69
C LEU A 74 -6.49 13.06 6.65
N LEU A 75 -6.88 13.64 7.78
CA LEU A 75 -7.69 12.95 8.78
C LEU A 75 -9.06 12.53 8.22
N LEU A 76 -9.73 13.42 7.48
CA LEU A 76 -11.01 13.12 6.85
C LEU A 76 -10.89 11.98 5.82
N GLY A 77 -9.84 11.98 5.01
CA GLY A 77 -9.55 10.88 4.07
C GLY A 77 -9.39 9.54 4.78
N LEU A 78 -8.56 9.51 5.83
CA LEU A 78 -8.32 8.32 6.63
C LEU A 78 -9.60 7.80 7.30
N PHE A 79 -10.41 8.68 7.91
CA PHE A 79 -11.67 8.29 8.53
C PHE A 79 -12.66 7.73 7.51
N HIS A 80 -12.71 8.30 6.31
CA HIS A 80 -13.56 7.80 5.23
C HIS A 80 -13.13 6.41 4.76
N GLU A 81 -11.83 6.19 4.57
CA GLU A 81 -11.28 4.87 4.19
C GLU A 81 -11.53 3.79 5.25
N GLN A 82 -11.44 4.17 6.52
CA GLN A 82 -11.71 3.26 7.63
C GLN A 82 -13.19 2.88 7.71
N ASN A 83 -14.11 3.83 7.47
CA ASN A 83 -15.54 3.54 7.37
C ASN A 83 -15.89 2.60 6.21
N GLN A 84 -15.11 2.63 5.12
CA GLN A 84 -15.28 1.68 4.00
C GLN A 84 -14.73 0.28 4.30
N GLY A 85 -14.07 0.08 5.45
CA GLY A 85 -13.55 -1.23 5.85
C GLY A 85 -12.34 -1.71 5.04
N SER A 86 -11.70 -0.81 4.29
CA SER A 86 -10.47 -1.10 3.52
C SER A 86 -9.30 -1.59 4.41
N LEU A 87 -9.32 -1.18 5.68
CA LEU A 87 -8.32 -1.49 6.71
C LEU A 87 -8.64 -2.76 7.53
N ASN A 88 -9.81 -3.38 7.34
CA ASN A 88 -10.19 -4.57 8.13
C ASN A 88 -9.56 -5.83 7.53
N TRP A 89 -8.48 -6.31 8.15
CA TRP A 89 -7.70 -7.46 7.68
C TRP A 89 -8.23 -8.84 8.08
N VAL A 90 -9.42 -8.94 8.68
CA VAL A 90 -9.91 -10.22 9.19
C VAL A 90 -11.42 -10.37 8.95
N LYS A 91 -11.76 -11.28 8.04
CA LYS A 91 -12.84 -12.25 8.21
C LYS A 91 -12.32 -13.61 7.78
#